data_AF-A0A2S8FHV5-F1
#
_entry.id   AF-A0A2S8FHV5-F1
#
_cell.length_a   1.000
_cell.length_b   1.000
_cell.length_c   1.000
_cell.angle_alpha   90.00
_cell.angle_beta   90.00
_cell.angle_gamma   90.00
#
_symmetry.space_group_name_H-M   'P 1'
#
loop_
_entity.id
_entity.type
_entity.pdbx_description
1 polymer ?
#
loop_
_entity_poly.entity_id
_entity_poly.type
_entity_poly.pdbx_seq_one_letter_code
_entity_poly.pdbx_strand_id
1 'polypeptide(L)'
;MPPTDDSTPIRHSEAFPVKPPVSWVIIPRWPEDGDHWIHPDDRSKVEGLIPSDFIFRRELTEDDWYLLSYGDVHLKTRPIMVDEVPEPKFKMGEIVELAHQLEVDKIAVGTIYAIRYSDYHHEPQYYLIRGDLKSQNAYLAKDLRPYEPPKEFHAMHEFEP
;
A
#
# COMPACT_ATOMS: atom_id res chain seq x y z
N MET A 1 -39.45 19.47 51.16
CA MET A 1 -38.68 18.41 50.47
C MET A 1 -39.21 18.28 49.06
N PRO A 2 -38.50 18.77 48.03
CA PRO A 2 -38.72 18.30 46.67
C PRO A 2 -37.73 17.15 46.35
N PRO A 3 -38.15 16.08 45.65
CA PRO A 3 -37.21 15.16 45.04
C PRO A 3 -36.61 15.84 43.80
N THR A 4 -35.30 16.00 43.81
CA THR A 4 -34.51 16.37 42.63
C THR A 4 -34.56 15.20 41.66
N ASP A 5 -35.25 15.38 40.53
CA ASP A 5 -35.24 14.46 39.41
C ASP A 5 -33.84 14.49 38.77
N ASP A 6 -33.04 13.46 39.08
CA ASP A 6 -31.74 13.18 38.49
C ASP A 6 -31.93 12.70 37.04
N SER A 7 -32.29 13.62 36.17
CA SER A 7 -32.21 13.40 34.73
C SER A 7 -30.78 13.68 34.29
N THR A 8 -29.86 12.76 34.61
CA THR A 8 -28.52 12.74 34.01
C THR A 8 -28.68 12.47 32.51
N PRO A 9 -28.35 13.40 31.59
CA PRO A 9 -28.41 13.09 30.18
C PRO A 9 -27.35 12.03 29.86
N ILE A 10 -27.79 10.92 29.27
CA ILE A 10 -26.92 9.89 28.69
C ILE A 10 -25.94 10.62 27.75
N ARG A 11 -24.66 10.72 28.15
CA ARG A 11 -23.58 11.07 27.24
C ARG A 11 -23.56 9.96 26.19
N HIS A 12 -24.19 10.20 25.05
CA HIS A 12 -24.06 9.34 23.89
C HIS A 12 -22.57 9.24 23.56
N SER A 13 -22.10 8.03 23.77
CA SER A 13 -20.84 7.40 23.44
C SER A 13 -19.94 8.19 22.50
N GLU A 14 -18.71 8.37 22.96
CA GLU A 14 -17.52 8.62 22.16
C GLU A 14 -17.67 8.04 20.76
N ALA A 15 -17.59 8.93 19.77
CA ALA A 15 -17.59 8.56 18.37
C ALA A 15 -16.54 7.45 18.18
N PHE A 16 -17.03 6.25 17.84
CA PHE A 16 -16.17 5.15 17.44
C PHE A 16 -15.12 5.69 16.47
N PRO A 17 -13.85 5.26 16.55
CA PRO A 17 -12.87 5.67 15.55
C PRO A 17 -13.44 5.24 14.21
N VAL A 18 -13.86 6.23 13.42
CA VAL A 18 -14.30 6.03 12.04
C VAL A 18 -13.12 5.33 11.40
N LYS A 19 -13.33 4.06 10.98
CA LYS A 19 -12.26 3.30 10.33
C LYS A 19 -11.63 4.22 9.28
N PRO A 20 -10.29 4.33 9.25
CA PRO A 20 -9.66 5.22 8.29
C PRO A 20 -10.17 4.84 6.90
N PRO A 21 -10.48 5.82 6.04
CA PRO A 21 -11.06 5.55 4.72
C PRO A 21 -10.14 4.67 3.86
N VAL A 22 -8.86 4.58 4.25
CA VAL A 22 -7.80 3.83 3.61
C VAL A 22 -7.13 2.92 4.65
N SER A 23 -6.92 1.66 4.30
CA SER A 23 -6.13 0.70 5.07
C SER A 23 -5.28 -0.15 4.13
N TRP A 24 -4.28 -0.86 4.65
CA TRP A 24 -3.44 -1.77 3.88
C TRP A 24 -3.64 -3.19 4.39
N VAL A 25 -3.82 -4.13 3.45
CA VAL A 25 -4.30 -5.47 3.78
C VAL A 25 -3.61 -6.53 2.93
N ILE A 26 -3.52 -7.74 3.47
CA ILE A 26 -3.16 -8.96 2.74
C ILE A 26 -4.31 -9.97 2.79
N ILE A 27 -4.34 -10.86 1.80
CA ILE A 27 -5.33 -11.93 1.69
C ILE A 27 -4.58 -13.25 1.54
N PRO A 28 -4.11 -13.83 2.67
CA PRO A 28 -3.23 -14.99 2.65
C PRO A 28 -3.97 -16.30 2.34
N ARG A 29 -5.31 -16.28 2.35
CA ARG A 29 -6.17 -17.43 2.11
C ARG A 29 -7.43 -17.04 1.34
N TRP A 30 -7.94 -17.97 0.54
CA TRP A 30 -9.26 -17.85 -0.07
C TRP A 30 -10.34 -17.87 1.02
N PRO A 31 -11.35 -16.98 0.95
CA PRO A 31 -12.56 -17.12 1.76
C PRO A 31 -13.26 -18.45 1.48
N GLU A 32 -13.91 -19.02 2.50
CA GLU A 32 -14.64 -20.30 2.38
C GLU A 32 -15.77 -20.24 1.34
N ASP A 33 -16.38 -19.05 1.16
CA ASP A 33 -17.47 -18.80 0.20
C ASP A 33 -17.01 -18.71 -1.27
N GLY A 34 -15.72 -18.95 -1.56
CA GLY A 34 -15.16 -18.96 -2.91
C GLY A 34 -14.85 -17.56 -3.44
N ASP A 35 -15.24 -17.26 -4.68
CA ASP A 35 -14.95 -16.01 -5.41
C ASP A 35 -16.13 -15.01 -5.44
N HIS A 36 -17.26 -15.36 -4.82
CA HIS A 36 -18.50 -14.59 -4.89
C HIS A 36 -18.42 -13.18 -4.31
N TRP A 37 -17.41 -12.92 -3.49
CA TRP A 37 -17.13 -11.62 -2.90
C TRP A 37 -16.42 -10.67 -3.88
N ILE A 38 -15.88 -11.17 -4.99
CA ILE A 38 -15.24 -10.36 -6.05
C ILE A 38 -16.31 -9.98 -7.07
N HIS A 39 -16.28 -8.73 -7.53
CA HIS A 39 -17.14 -8.28 -8.61
C HIS A 39 -16.93 -9.16 -9.87
N PRO A 40 -18.00 -9.61 -10.57
CA PRO A 40 -17.88 -10.54 -11.70
C PRO A 40 -16.87 -10.08 -12.78
N ASP A 41 -16.85 -8.79 -13.09
CA ASP A 41 -15.95 -8.20 -14.09
C ASP A 41 -14.46 -8.21 -13.68
N ASP A 42 -14.19 -8.41 -12.38
CA ASP A 42 -12.85 -8.39 -11.81
C ASP A 42 -12.30 -9.78 -11.48
N ARG A 43 -13.10 -10.84 -11.58
CA ARG A 43 -12.70 -12.20 -11.17
C ARG A 43 -11.46 -12.72 -11.91
N SER A 44 -11.34 -12.44 -13.20
CA SER A 44 -10.18 -12.84 -13.99
C SER A 44 -8.90 -12.12 -13.59
N LYS A 45 -8.99 -10.96 -12.93
CA LYS A 45 -7.82 -10.19 -12.47
C LYS A 45 -7.24 -10.75 -11.17
N VAL A 46 -8.02 -11.55 -10.42
CA VAL A 46 -7.63 -12.09 -9.12
C VAL A 46 -6.80 -13.37 -9.25
N GLU A 47 -6.88 -14.03 -10.41
CA GLU A 47 -6.12 -15.24 -10.71
C GLU A 47 -4.61 -14.94 -10.69
N GLY A 48 -3.91 -15.47 -9.68
CA GLY A 48 -2.48 -15.21 -9.43
C GLY A 48 -2.16 -14.08 -8.45
N LEU A 49 -3.16 -13.31 -8.01
CA LEU A 49 -3.02 -12.29 -6.96
C LEU A 49 -3.48 -12.77 -5.58
N ILE A 50 -4.33 -13.79 -5.51
CA ILE A 50 -4.84 -14.35 -4.25
C ILE A 50 -4.81 -15.89 -4.33
N PRO A 51 -4.36 -16.60 -3.29
CA PRO A 51 -3.79 -16.07 -2.04
C PRO A 51 -2.39 -15.51 -2.28
N SER A 52 -2.05 -14.43 -1.58
CA SER A 52 -0.69 -13.87 -1.65
C SER A 52 -0.34 -13.03 -0.43
N ASP A 53 0.95 -12.71 -0.36
CA ASP A 53 1.54 -11.71 0.51
C ASP A 53 1.50 -10.30 -0.10
N PHE A 54 0.78 -10.07 -1.21
CA PHE A 54 0.68 -8.75 -1.81
C PHE A 54 -0.07 -7.78 -0.90
N ILE A 55 0.54 -6.62 -0.64
CA ILE A 55 -0.08 -5.58 0.18
C ILE A 55 -1.00 -4.74 -0.70
N PHE A 56 -2.30 -4.94 -0.55
CA PHE A 56 -3.33 -4.16 -1.23
C PHE A 56 -3.65 -2.90 -0.44
N ARG A 57 -3.85 -1.79 -1.14
CA ARG A 57 -4.50 -0.62 -0.59
C ARG A 57 -6.01 -0.85 -0.64
N ARG A 58 -6.69 -0.80 0.49
CA ARG A 58 -8.14 -0.97 0.63
C ARG A 58 -8.80 0.37 0.93
N GLU A 59 -9.78 0.74 0.12
CA GLU A 59 -10.59 1.94 0.31
C GLU A 59 -12.07 1.59 0.43
N LEU A 60 -12.76 2.25 1.36
CA LEU A 60 -14.22 2.15 1.45
C LEU A 60 -14.85 3.04 0.37
N THR A 61 -15.74 2.47 -0.44
CA THR A 61 -16.53 3.20 -1.44
C THR A 61 -17.93 3.51 -0.91
N GLU A 62 -18.64 4.46 -1.52
CA GLU A 62 -19.97 4.90 -1.09
C GLU A 62 -21.05 3.80 -1.22
N ASP A 63 -20.79 2.76 -2.02
CA ASP A 63 -21.75 1.68 -2.33
C ASP A 63 -21.68 0.46 -1.39
N ASP A 64 -21.05 0.55 -0.20
CA ASP A 64 -20.71 -0.58 0.67
C ASP A 64 -19.75 -1.62 0.05
N TRP A 65 -19.03 -1.23 -1.01
CA TRP A 65 -17.95 -2.02 -1.58
C TRP A 65 -16.58 -1.51 -1.12
N TYR A 66 -15.60 -2.40 -1.13
CA TYR A 66 -14.19 -2.03 -1.02
C TYR A 66 -13.55 -1.99 -2.41
N LEU A 67 -12.69 -1.00 -2.62
CA LEU A 67 -11.75 -0.97 -3.72
C LEU A 67 -10.39 -1.46 -3.21
N LEU A 68 -9.90 -2.56 -3.76
CA LEU A 68 -8.54 -3.04 -3.54
C LEU A 68 -7.65 -2.65 -4.72
N SER A 69 -6.56 -1.93 -4.43
CA SER A 69 -5.59 -1.50 -5.43
C SER A 69 -4.23 -2.13 -5.19
N TYR A 70 -3.61 -2.64 -6.25
CA TYR A 70 -2.24 -3.13 -6.28
C TYR A 70 -1.55 -2.72 -7.58
N GLY A 71 -0.73 -1.67 -7.52
CA GLY A 71 -0.19 -1.03 -8.73
C GLY A 71 -1.34 -0.56 -9.63
N ASP A 72 -1.36 -1.01 -10.88
CA ASP A 72 -2.41 -0.69 -11.85
C ASP A 72 -3.67 -1.56 -11.71
N VAL A 73 -3.60 -2.65 -10.93
CA VAL A 73 -4.74 -3.56 -10.75
C VAL A 73 -5.67 -3.01 -9.68
N HIS A 74 -6.95 -2.95 -10.04
CA HIS A 74 -8.05 -2.49 -9.18
C HIS A 74 -9.14 -3.55 -9.17
N LEU A 75 -9.64 -3.88 -7.97
CA LEU A 75 -10.66 -4.90 -7.73
C LEU A 75 -11.76 -4.32 -6.85
N LYS A 76 -13.03 -4.44 -7.29
CA LYS A 76 -14.19 -4.13 -6.44
C LYS A 76 -14.62 -5.39 -5.69
N THR A 77 -14.65 -5.32 -4.36
CA THR A 77 -14.84 -6.49 -3.50
C THR A 77 -15.83 -6.21 -2.38
N ARG A 78 -16.66 -7.20 -2.02
CA ARG A 78 -17.49 -7.15 -0.82
C ARG A 78 -16.62 -7.21 0.44
N PRO A 79 -17.14 -6.78 1.60
CA PRO A 79 -16.45 -6.97 2.87
C PRO A 79 -16.09 -8.44 3.11
N ILE A 80 -14.79 -8.71 3.30
CA ILE A 80 -14.25 -10.01 3.66
C ILE A 80 -13.28 -9.88 4.83
N MET A 81 -12.96 -11.01 5.46
CA MET A 81 -11.89 -11.08 6.44
C MET A 81 -10.55 -10.92 5.73
N VAL A 82 -9.74 -10.00 6.23
CA VAL A 82 -8.40 -9.69 5.73
C VAL A 82 -7.50 -9.42 6.92
N ASP A 83 -6.19 -9.58 6.71
CA ASP A 83 -5.22 -9.22 7.73
C ASP A 83 -4.71 -7.81 7.42
N GLU A 84 -4.86 -6.89 8.38
CA GLU A 84 -4.37 -5.52 8.26
C GLU A 84 -2.86 -5.49 8.50
N VAL A 85 -2.14 -4.80 7.62
CA VAL A 85 -0.68 -4.70 7.64
C VAL A 85 -0.24 -3.23 7.67
N PRO A 86 1.01 -2.94 8.07
CA PRO A 86 1.53 -1.59 8.05
C PRO A 86 1.49 -0.97 6.66
N GLU A 87 1.25 0.35 6.61
CA GLU A 87 1.37 1.14 5.38
C GLU A 87 2.79 1.00 4.79
N PRO A 88 2.93 0.65 3.50
CA PRO A 88 4.21 0.70 2.80
C PRO A 88 4.75 2.12 2.76
N LYS A 89 6.02 2.27 3.14
CA LYS A 89 6.75 3.55 3.09
C LYS A 89 6.91 4.09 1.68
N PHE A 90 7.01 3.19 0.70
CA PHE A 90 7.16 3.51 -0.71
C PHE A 90 6.02 2.90 -1.52
N LYS A 91 5.70 3.51 -2.66
CA LYS A 91 4.60 3.08 -3.52
C LYS A 91 5.10 2.30 -4.74
N MET A 92 4.17 1.58 -5.36
CA MET A 92 4.40 0.98 -6.67
C MET A 92 4.74 2.03 -7.72
N GLY A 93 5.70 1.72 -8.59
CA GLY A 93 6.20 2.62 -9.63
C GLY A 93 7.12 3.72 -9.10
N GLU A 94 7.32 3.83 -7.79
CA GLU A 94 8.21 4.83 -7.20
C GLU A 94 9.67 4.47 -7.46
N ILE A 95 10.48 5.49 -7.76
CA ILE A 95 11.92 5.37 -7.99
C ILE A 95 12.63 5.56 -6.65
N VAL A 96 13.46 4.59 -6.29
CA VAL A 96 14.20 4.55 -5.03
C VAL A 96 15.67 4.26 -5.28
N GLU A 97 16.51 4.65 -4.34
CA GLU A 97 17.94 4.36 -4.32
C GLU A 97 18.27 3.38 -3.20
N LEU A 98 19.26 2.52 -3.43
CA LEU A 98 19.81 1.66 -2.39
C LEU A 98 20.66 2.49 -1.41
N ALA A 99 20.32 2.42 -0.12
CA ALA A 99 20.99 3.18 0.94
C ALA A 99 22.45 2.75 1.19
N HIS A 100 22.80 1.51 0.79
CA HIS A 100 24.07 0.85 1.08
C HIS A 100 24.77 0.36 -0.19
N GLN A 101 25.16 1.26 -1.09
CA GLN A 101 26.23 0.97 -2.06
C GLN A 101 27.38 1.95 -1.88
N LEU A 102 28.58 1.40 -1.68
CA LEU A 102 29.84 2.13 -1.60
C LEU A 102 30.34 2.58 -2.98
N GLU A 103 29.70 2.15 -4.07
CA GLU A 103 30.14 2.44 -5.44
C GLU A 103 29.10 3.25 -6.18
N VAL A 104 29.58 4.37 -6.72
CA VAL A 104 28.87 5.36 -7.53
C VAL A 104 28.62 4.75 -8.91
N ASP A 105 27.69 3.81 -9.01
CA ASP A 105 27.28 3.25 -10.28
C ASP A 105 25.77 3.32 -10.47
N LYS A 106 25.36 3.54 -11.71
CA LYS A 106 23.96 3.80 -12.14
C LYS A 106 22.97 2.68 -11.77
N ILE A 107 23.45 1.56 -11.22
CA ILE A 107 22.69 0.39 -10.76
C ILE A 107 22.13 0.58 -9.33
N ALA A 108 22.46 1.69 -8.67
CA ALA A 108 21.95 2.00 -7.33
C ALA A 108 20.46 2.44 -7.31
N VAL A 109 19.92 2.86 -8.46
CA VAL A 109 18.53 3.31 -8.61
C VAL A 109 17.65 2.18 -9.15
N GLY A 110 16.43 2.05 -8.63
CA GLY A 110 15.45 1.09 -9.12
C GLY A 110 14.01 1.57 -8.95
N THR A 111 13.11 1.01 -9.75
CA THR A 111 11.67 1.26 -9.67
C THR A 111 10.98 0.13 -8.93
N ILE A 112 10.15 0.44 -7.95
CA ILE A 112 9.37 -0.57 -7.21
C ILE A 112 8.34 -1.20 -8.14
N TYR A 113 8.42 -2.52 -8.34
CA TYR A 113 7.47 -3.27 -9.17
C TYR A 113 6.63 -4.28 -8.39
N ALA A 114 7.03 -4.62 -7.16
CA ALA A 114 6.24 -5.44 -6.24
C ALA A 114 6.44 -4.97 -4.80
N ILE A 115 5.34 -4.93 -4.05
CA ILE A 115 5.32 -4.74 -2.60
C ILE A 115 4.64 -5.97 -2.00
N ARG A 116 5.29 -6.59 -1.01
CA ARG A 116 4.82 -7.80 -0.34
C ARG A 116 5.00 -7.67 1.16
N TYR A 117 4.18 -8.34 1.94
CA TYR A 117 4.34 -8.42 3.38
C TYR A 117 5.29 -9.57 3.73
N SER A 118 6.26 -9.31 4.61
CA SER A 118 7.11 -10.36 5.15
C SER A 118 6.60 -10.77 6.51
N ASP A 119 6.09 -12.00 6.63
CA ASP A 119 5.72 -12.56 7.94
C ASP A 119 6.92 -12.64 8.89
N TYR A 120 8.12 -12.87 8.37
CA TYR A 120 9.35 -12.98 9.16
C TYR A 120 9.79 -11.63 9.76
N HIS A 121 9.73 -10.56 8.97
CA HIS A 121 10.12 -9.21 9.43
C HIS A 121 8.95 -8.41 10.00
N HIS A 122 7.71 -8.87 9.81
CA HIS A 122 6.48 -8.15 10.10
C HIS A 122 6.37 -6.77 9.43
N GLU A 123 7.01 -6.60 8.26
CA GLU A 123 7.16 -5.33 7.57
C GLU A 123 7.01 -5.48 6.04
N PRO A 124 6.63 -4.40 5.33
CA PRO A 124 6.64 -4.38 3.87
C PRO A 124 8.04 -4.58 3.27
N GLN A 125 8.09 -5.44 2.26
CA GLN A 125 9.23 -5.77 1.42
C GLN A 125 9.01 -5.27 -0.01
N TYR A 126 10.07 -4.76 -0.61
CA TYR A 126 10.05 -4.10 -1.91
C TYR A 126 10.91 -4.85 -2.91
N TYR A 127 10.39 -5.04 -4.11
CA TYR A 127 11.12 -5.62 -5.23
C TYR A 127 11.29 -4.56 -6.31
N LEU A 128 12.48 -4.51 -6.90
CA LEU A 128 12.91 -3.42 -7.77
C LEU A 128 13.20 -3.93 -9.18
N ILE A 129 12.86 -3.12 -10.18
CA ILE A 129 13.40 -3.20 -11.54
C ILE A 129 14.54 -2.19 -11.64
N ARG A 130 15.71 -2.64 -12.09
CA ARG A 130 16.91 -1.81 -12.29
C ARG A 130 17.38 -2.00 -13.72
N GLY A 131 17.13 -1.01 -14.58
CA GLY A 131 17.24 -1.19 -16.03
C GLY A 131 16.33 -2.34 -16.48
N ASP A 132 16.92 -3.38 -17.07
CA ASP A 132 16.18 -4.57 -17.52
C ASP A 132 16.13 -5.72 -16.49
N LEU A 133 16.72 -5.53 -15.30
CA LEU A 133 16.85 -6.57 -14.29
C LEU A 133 15.81 -6.44 -13.18
N LYS A 134 14.97 -7.47 -13.02
CA LYS A 134 14.11 -7.64 -11.84
C LYS A 134 14.91 -8.22 -10.68
N SER A 135 14.80 -7.61 -9.50
CA SER A 135 15.43 -8.16 -8.30
C SER A 135 14.77 -9.48 -7.93
N GLN A 136 15.60 -10.50 -7.67
CA GLN A 136 15.12 -11.77 -7.11
C GLN A 136 14.94 -11.68 -5.59
N ASN A 137 15.73 -10.81 -4.95
CA ASN A 137 15.66 -10.56 -3.52
C ASN A 137 14.81 -9.31 -3.23
N ALA A 138 14.14 -9.35 -2.07
CA ALA A 138 13.43 -8.23 -1.51
C ALA A 138 14.37 -7.28 -0.76
N TYR A 139 14.02 -6.00 -0.74
CA TYR A 139 14.64 -4.96 0.07
C TYR A 139 13.66 -4.53 1.17
N LEU A 140 14.16 -4.14 2.34
CA LEU A 140 13.35 -3.51 3.38
C LEU A 140 13.39 -1.99 3.23
N ALA A 141 12.43 -1.31 3.86
CA ALA A 141 12.35 0.15 3.80
C ALA A 141 13.61 0.87 4.31
N LYS A 142 14.39 0.24 5.20
CA LYS A 142 15.66 0.76 5.74
C LYS A 142 16.81 0.71 4.73
N ASP A 143 16.73 -0.20 3.76
CA ASP A 143 17.75 -0.40 2.74
C ASP A 143 17.52 0.53 1.52
N LEU A 144 16.43 1.29 1.54
CA LEU A 144 15.97 2.15 0.46
C LEU A 144 15.89 3.61 0.90
N ARG A 145 16.09 4.51 -0.06
CA ARG A 145 15.88 5.95 0.08
C ARG A 145 15.06 6.47 -1.10
N PRO A 146 14.24 7.52 -0.89
CA PRO A 146 13.62 8.22 -2.01
C PRO A 146 14.69 8.71 -2.97
N TYR A 147 14.49 8.50 -4.28
CA TYR A 147 15.37 9.10 -5.28
C TYR A 147 15.14 10.61 -5.33
N GLU A 148 16.15 11.38 -4.98
CA GLU A 148 16.15 12.83 -5.21
C GLU A 148 16.89 13.11 -6.51
N PRO A 149 16.19 13.53 -7.58
CA PRO A 149 16.89 13.92 -8.81
C PRO A 149 17.88 15.04 -8.48
N PRO A 150 19.10 15.03 -9.04
CA PRO A 150 20.02 16.13 -8.86
C PRO A 150 19.30 17.42 -9.25
N LYS A 151 19.33 18.42 -8.37
CA LYS A 151 18.85 19.76 -8.69
C LYS A 151 19.74 20.29 -9.81
N GLU A 152 19.36 20.03 -11.06
CA GLU A 152 20.03 20.67 -12.19
C GLU A 152 19.89 22.18 -12.00
N PHE A 153 21.05 22.83 -11.97
CA PHE A 153 21.18 24.27 -11.88
C PHE A 153 20.39 24.89 -13.03
N HIS A 154 19.33 25.63 -12.69
CA HIS A 154 18.64 26.57 -13.56
C HIS A 154 19.53 27.79 -13.87
N ALA A 155 20.76 27.56 -14.34
CA ALA A 155 21.65 28.61 -14.79
C ALA A 155 22.38 28.10 -16.03
N MET A 156 22.43 28.95 -17.05
CA MET A 156 23.11 28.77 -18.35
C MET A 156 22.21 28.41 -19.54
N HIS A 157 21.16 29.20 -19.79
CA HIS A 157 20.83 29.62 -21.16
C HIS A 157 20.20 31.03 -21.12
N GLU A 158 20.97 32.01 -20.64
CA GLU A 158 20.72 33.42 -20.97
C GLU A 158 22.07 34.08 -21.30
N PHE A 159 22.59 33.71 -22.46
CA PHE A 159 23.59 34.48 -23.19
C PHE A 159 23.23 34.32 -24.66
N GLU A 160 22.44 35.26 -25.18
CA GLU A 160 22.46 35.58 -26.61
C GLU A 160 23.17 36.93 -26.79
N PRO A 161 23.99 37.07 -27.84
CA PRO A 161 24.88 38.22 -28.07
C PRO A 161 24.18 39.50 -28.56
#